data_AF-A0A9X2VWU1-F1
#
_entry.id   AF-A0A9X2VWU1-F1
#
_cell.length_a   1.000
_cell.length_b   1.000
_cell.length_c   1.000
_cell.angle_alpha   90.00
_cell.angle_beta   90.00
_cell.angle_gamma   90.00
#
_symmetry.space_group_name_H-M   'P 1'
#
loop_
_entity.id
_entity.type
_entity.pdbx_description
1 polymer ?
#
loop_
_entity_poly.entity_id
_entity_poly.type
_entity_poly.pdbx_seq_one_letter_code
_entity_poly.pdbx_strand_id
1 'polypeptide(L)'
;MTNLSRTTCPVAAHHDPEGPLPKVPDSRRPDRAAVNALRTLLERHNHIVQEVDGQNDFGEDLHVTFTADGEVTGDLVKIQVKGGRSWRRVDGYAVPIGDHGRTWADGNIPVLCVVHDPDTGGLHWANATKQLLSARRAGEVLKTITVRPDQKVDDDSIADFVAEVRHYLSRYRGNRIIQAQLGEMAGVEFGPSDIVQHHVNVFGEDLIFWQRRGEGFATLLHGDLGWYPEHIGPEHFHPNGRPGLPSGMPIAGDAILSMAEAQWLAACFDAAQWAREPAVDDPPLHVNIDARDNYVAKRVEGRLRIDPDALTRSIQELRTETATDRDLAAIATKLESDDEAHAEALSKPWREMSDKARRLVTFYLVEEVRVGSPVLPIDEQFRIVWRCPRPTGEYGFTARVGQPSTRRSSRREIVSAVKLRRGDRIYWLSRHGNERGRDVSAVWDSEDTPGAVCVLFDQLTLGDTFWPEEKFVRKVSATPRETA
;
A
#
# COMPACT_ATOMS: atom_id res chain seq x y z
N MET A 1 -92.38 -22.06 11.29
CA MET A 1 -91.97 -22.92 10.17
C MET A 1 -90.64 -22.41 9.67
N THR A 2 -89.56 -23.05 10.12
CA THR A 2 -88.18 -22.59 10.01
C THR A 2 -87.50 -23.28 8.83
N ASN A 3 -86.82 -22.49 8.01
CA ASN A 3 -85.98 -22.93 6.89
C ASN A 3 -84.80 -23.78 7.37
N LEU A 4 -84.48 -24.84 6.62
CA LEU A 4 -83.15 -25.44 6.57
C LEU A 4 -82.82 -25.89 5.13
N SER A 5 -81.64 -25.41 4.71
CA SER A 5 -80.84 -25.59 3.50
C SER A 5 -80.97 -26.90 2.71
N ARG A 6 -80.96 -26.76 1.38
CA ARG A 6 -80.38 -27.76 0.48
C ARG A 6 -79.22 -27.15 -0.30
N THR A 7 -78.07 -27.78 -0.07
CA THR A 7 -76.76 -27.60 -0.68
C THR A 7 -76.83 -27.84 -2.20
N THR A 8 -76.37 -26.87 -2.99
CA THR A 8 -76.05 -27.04 -4.41
C THR A 8 -74.56 -27.36 -4.55
N CYS A 9 -74.24 -28.51 -5.13
CA CYS A 9 -72.88 -28.83 -5.55
C CYS A 9 -72.50 -28.00 -6.79
N PRO A 10 -71.36 -27.30 -6.82
CA PRO A 10 -70.84 -26.72 -8.04
C PRO A 10 -70.14 -27.80 -8.89
N VAL A 11 -70.41 -27.73 -10.18
CA VAL A 11 -69.80 -28.49 -11.26
C VAL A 11 -68.28 -28.31 -11.23
N ALA A 12 -67.53 -29.42 -11.24
CA ALA A 12 -66.08 -29.40 -11.38
C ALA A 12 -65.70 -28.81 -12.75
N ALA A 13 -65.03 -27.67 -12.73
CA ALA A 13 -64.37 -27.11 -13.91
C ALA A 13 -63.22 -28.04 -14.31
N HIS A 14 -63.21 -28.46 -15.57
CA HIS A 14 -62.05 -29.10 -16.19
C HIS A 14 -60.84 -28.17 -16.03
N HIS A 15 -59.85 -28.63 -15.27
CA HIS A 15 -58.55 -28.00 -15.18
C HIS A 15 -57.74 -28.51 -16.38
N ASP A 16 -57.49 -27.65 -17.37
CA ASP A 16 -56.47 -27.93 -18.40
C ASP A 16 -55.10 -28.00 -17.72
N PRO A 17 -54.38 -29.14 -17.76
CA PRO A 17 -53.11 -29.31 -17.05
C PRO A 17 -51.89 -28.82 -17.84
N GLU A 18 -52.07 -28.20 -19.02
CA GLU A 18 -50.94 -27.79 -19.86
C GLU A 18 -50.57 -26.31 -19.62
N GLY A 19 -49.92 -26.07 -18.48
CA GLY A 19 -49.05 -24.90 -18.37
C GLY A 19 -47.94 -24.97 -19.44
N PRO A 20 -47.45 -23.83 -19.96
CA PRO A 20 -46.43 -23.83 -21.01
C PRO A 20 -45.20 -24.61 -20.56
N LEU A 21 -44.84 -25.64 -21.35
CA LEU A 21 -43.66 -26.45 -21.09
C LEU A 21 -42.40 -25.57 -21.06
N PRO A 22 -41.42 -25.89 -20.20
CA PRO A 22 -40.16 -25.15 -20.14
C PRO A 22 -39.51 -25.08 -21.52
N LYS A 23 -39.25 -23.88 -22.01
CA LYS A 23 -38.52 -23.69 -23.27
C LYS A 23 -37.04 -24.00 -23.03
N VAL A 24 -36.50 -24.91 -23.82
CA VAL A 24 -35.06 -25.14 -23.86
C VAL A 24 -34.40 -23.90 -24.49
N PRO A 25 -33.40 -23.27 -23.84
CA PRO A 25 -32.71 -22.13 -24.42
C PRO A 25 -32.05 -22.50 -25.76
N ASP A 26 -32.18 -21.64 -26.76
CA ASP A 26 -31.59 -21.87 -28.10
C ASP A 26 -30.05 -22.01 -28.05
N SER A 27 -29.40 -21.44 -27.03
CA SER A 27 -27.96 -21.56 -26.78
C SER A 27 -27.53 -22.90 -26.20
N ARG A 28 -28.44 -23.71 -25.63
CA ARG A 28 -28.09 -24.94 -24.91
C ARG A 28 -27.34 -25.94 -25.80
N ARG A 29 -27.82 -26.13 -27.03
CA ARG A 29 -27.22 -27.08 -27.98
C ARG A 29 -25.80 -26.67 -28.41
N PRO A 30 -25.57 -25.44 -28.90
CA PRO A 30 -24.22 -25.01 -29.30
C PRO A 30 -23.25 -24.93 -28.12
N ASP A 31 -23.67 -24.49 -26.94
CA ASP A 31 -22.80 -24.44 -25.75
C ASP A 31 -22.39 -25.84 -25.28
N ARG A 32 -23.33 -26.79 -25.26
CA ARG A 32 -23.03 -28.19 -24.94
C ARG A 32 -22.08 -28.83 -25.94
N ALA A 33 -22.24 -28.53 -27.23
CA ALA A 33 -21.33 -29.01 -28.26
C ALA A 33 -19.91 -28.46 -28.07
N ALA A 34 -19.79 -27.19 -27.69
CA ALA A 34 -18.51 -26.54 -27.41
C ALA A 34 -17.77 -27.19 -26.22
N VAL A 35 -18.47 -27.39 -25.09
CA VAL A 35 -17.93 -28.06 -23.90
C VAL A 35 -17.45 -29.47 -24.24
N ASN A 36 -18.27 -30.23 -24.97
CA ASN A 36 -17.89 -31.58 -25.39
C ASN A 36 -16.65 -31.57 -26.31
N ALA A 37 -16.59 -30.66 -27.28
CA ALA A 37 -15.46 -30.57 -28.21
C ALA A 37 -14.15 -30.29 -27.46
N LEU A 38 -14.14 -29.30 -26.55
CA LEU A 38 -12.96 -28.96 -25.77
C LEU A 38 -12.57 -30.09 -24.81
N ARG A 39 -13.53 -30.69 -24.10
CA ARG A 39 -13.27 -31.82 -23.20
C ARG A 39 -12.63 -32.97 -23.96
N THR A 40 -13.22 -33.37 -25.08
CA THR A 40 -12.73 -34.49 -25.90
C THR A 40 -11.33 -34.22 -26.46
N LEU A 41 -11.00 -32.97 -26.81
CA LEU A 41 -9.63 -32.60 -27.19
C LEU A 41 -8.67 -32.76 -26.02
N LEU A 42 -8.95 -32.15 -24.87
CA LEU A 42 -8.08 -32.18 -23.69
C LEU A 42 -7.86 -33.60 -23.15
N GLU A 43 -8.92 -34.40 -23.02
CA GLU A 43 -8.84 -35.78 -22.53
C GLU A 43 -8.07 -36.69 -23.51
N ARG A 44 -8.21 -36.48 -24.82
CA ARG A 44 -7.43 -37.22 -25.83
C ARG A 44 -5.92 -36.97 -25.70
N HIS A 45 -5.54 -35.79 -25.21
CA HIS A 45 -4.16 -35.42 -24.88
C HIS A 45 -3.82 -35.65 -23.41
N ASN A 46 -4.55 -36.56 -22.74
CA ASN A 46 -4.34 -37.05 -21.38
C ASN A 46 -4.49 -36.01 -20.27
N HIS A 47 -5.11 -34.85 -20.53
CA HIS A 47 -5.43 -33.88 -19.47
C HIS A 47 -6.72 -34.25 -18.75
N ILE A 48 -6.81 -33.90 -17.47
CA ILE A 48 -7.96 -34.23 -16.63
C ILE A 48 -8.95 -33.07 -16.67
N VAL A 49 -10.18 -33.33 -17.11
CA VAL A 49 -11.24 -32.33 -17.23
C VAL A 49 -12.38 -32.66 -16.27
N GLN A 50 -12.78 -31.68 -15.47
CA GLN A 50 -13.96 -31.75 -14.63
C GLN A 50 -14.96 -30.68 -15.08
N GLU A 51 -16.16 -31.09 -15.47
CA GLU A 51 -17.25 -30.16 -15.78
C GLU A 51 -17.83 -29.59 -14.47
N VAL A 52 -18.09 -28.28 -14.45
CA VAL A 52 -18.77 -27.61 -13.35
C VAL A 52 -20.28 -27.80 -13.52
N ASP A 53 -20.95 -28.23 -12.45
CA ASP A 53 -22.40 -28.38 -12.48
C ASP A 53 -23.06 -27.01 -12.72
N GLY A 54 -24.07 -26.95 -13.60
CA GLY A 54 -24.75 -25.71 -13.98
C GLY A 54 -25.50 -25.02 -12.84
N GLN A 55 -25.72 -25.69 -11.70
CA GLN A 55 -26.19 -25.06 -10.47
C GLN A 55 -25.10 -24.24 -9.74
N ASN A 56 -23.83 -24.47 -10.08
CA ASN A 56 -22.64 -23.82 -9.52
C ASN A 56 -21.88 -23.01 -10.58
N ASP A 57 -22.51 -22.69 -11.72
CA ASP A 57 -21.89 -21.89 -12.78
C ASP A 57 -21.86 -20.41 -12.36
N PHE A 58 -20.67 -19.97 -11.92
CA PHE A 58 -20.35 -18.57 -11.65
C PHE A 58 -19.46 -17.98 -12.76
N GLY A 59 -19.68 -18.40 -14.01
CA GLY A 59 -18.92 -17.98 -15.19
C GLY A 59 -17.75 -18.90 -15.51
N GLU A 60 -17.88 -20.20 -15.23
CA GLU A 60 -16.81 -21.21 -15.38
C GLU A 60 -17.46 -22.57 -15.71
N ASP A 61 -17.12 -23.16 -16.86
CA ASP A 61 -17.72 -24.43 -17.31
C ASP A 61 -16.84 -25.64 -16.98
N LEU A 62 -15.51 -25.47 -16.98
CA LEU A 62 -14.55 -26.56 -16.81
C LEU A 62 -13.44 -26.20 -15.81
N HIS A 63 -13.01 -27.18 -15.04
CA HIS A 63 -11.72 -27.23 -14.37
C HIS A 63 -10.80 -28.21 -15.09
N VAL A 64 -9.59 -27.78 -15.44
CA VAL A 64 -8.63 -28.59 -16.19
C VAL A 64 -7.32 -28.70 -15.43
N THR A 65 -6.94 -29.93 -15.10
CA THR A 65 -5.62 -30.24 -14.53
C THR A 65 -4.72 -30.78 -15.63
N PHE A 66 -3.60 -30.09 -15.87
CA PHE A 66 -2.63 -30.52 -16.88
C PHE A 66 -1.77 -31.67 -16.39
N THR A 67 -1.36 -32.49 -17.34
CA THR A 67 -0.52 -33.67 -17.14
C THR A 67 0.72 -33.56 -18.02
N ALA A 68 1.81 -34.20 -17.58
CA ALA A 68 3.05 -34.34 -18.34
C ALA A 68 3.60 -35.74 -18.04
N ASP A 69 4.02 -36.46 -19.08
CA ASP A 69 4.63 -37.80 -18.95
C ASP A 69 3.80 -38.82 -18.15
N GLY A 70 2.46 -38.71 -18.23
CA GLY A 70 1.53 -39.58 -17.51
C GLY A 70 1.29 -39.20 -16.04
N GLU A 71 1.91 -38.13 -15.56
CA GLU A 71 1.74 -37.61 -14.20
C GLU A 71 0.98 -36.29 -14.18
N VAL A 72 0.28 -36.02 -13.07
CA VAL A 72 -0.35 -34.73 -12.83
C VAL A 72 0.71 -33.67 -12.50
N THR A 73 0.67 -32.54 -13.20
CA THR A 73 1.64 -31.45 -12.99
C THR A 73 1.30 -30.57 -11.78
N GLY A 74 0.07 -30.70 -11.26
CA GLY A 74 -0.51 -29.77 -10.29
C GLY A 74 -0.97 -28.44 -10.91
N ASP A 75 -0.77 -28.22 -12.21
CA ASP A 75 -1.24 -27.02 -12.93
C ASP A 75 -2.74 -27.11 -13.22
N LEU A 76 -3.51 -26.15 -12.69
CA LEU A 76 -4.96 -26.11 -12.74
C LEU A 76 -5.42 -24.77 -13.34
N VAL A 77 -6.36 -24.83 -14.27
CA VAL A 77 -7.08 -23.65 -14.80
C VAL A 77 -8.59 -23.85 -14.78
N LYS A 78 -9.31 -22.74 -14.74
CA LYS A 78 -10.74 -22.65 -15.01
C LYS A 78 -10.94 -22.23 -16.47
N ILE A 79 -11.96 -22.76 -17.13
CA ILE A 79 -12.28 -22.40 -18.51
C ILE A 79 -13.77 -22.07 -18.65
N GLN A 80 -14.06 -20.86 -19.13
CA GLN A 80 -15.36 -20.51 -19.67
C GLN A 80 -15.39 -20.88 -21.16
N VAL A 81 -16.36 -21.70 -21.55
CA VAL A 81 -16.59 -22.17 -22.90
C VAL A 81 -17.84 -21.51 -23.48
N LYS A 82 -17.75 -21.02 -24.71
CA LYS A 82 -18.87 -20.42 -25.45
C LYS A 82 -19.02 -21.08 -26.82
N GLY A 83 -20.24 -21.49 -27.16
CA GLY A 83 -20.52 -22.14 -28.44
C GLY A 83 -21.44 -21.32 -29.34
N GLY A 84 -21.11 -21.25 -30.63
CA GLY A 84 -22.04 -20.74 -31.66
C GLY A 84 -21.65 -19.43 -32.34
N ARG A 85 -22.39 -19.08 -33.40
CA ARG A 85 -22.09 -17.93 -34.26
C ARG A 85 -22.23 -16.57 -33.58
N SER A 86 -22.98 -16.48 -32.47
CA SER A 86 -23.21 -15.24 -31.72
C SER A 86 -21.94 -14.63 -31.09
N TRP A 87 -20.89 -15.44 -30.93
CA TRP A 87 -19.62 -15.01 -30.33
C TRP A 87 -18.64 -14.41 -31.35
N ARG A 88 -18.92 -14.54 -32.66
CA ARG A 88 -18.08 -13.97 -33.72
C ARG A 88 -18.11 -12.46 -33.75
N ARG A 89 -16.98 -11.86 -34.10
CA ARG A 89 -16.77 -10.45 -34.37
C ARG A 89 -16.03 -10.31 -35.70
N VAL A 90 -15.86 -9.08 -36.18
CA VAL A 90 -15.19 -8.80 -37.46
C VAL A 90 -13.76 -9.38 -37.47
N ASP A 91 -13.04 -9.27 -36.35
CA ASP A 91 -11.63 -9.67 -36.23
C ASP A 91 -11.38 -10.85 -35.28
N GLY A 92 -12.37 -11.74 -35.11
CA GLY A 92 -12.24 -12.92 -34.24
C GLY A 92 -13.49 -13.21 -33.44
N TYR A 93 -13.34 -13.38 -32.12
CA TYR A 93 -14.44 -13.68 -31.22
C TYR A 93 -14.36 -12.83 -29.94
N ALA A 94 -15.49 -12.70 -29.25
CA ALA A 94 -15.56 -11.96 -28.00
C ALA A 94 -16.46 -12.68 -26.98
N VAL A 95 -15.93 -12.90 -25.79
CA VAL A 95 -16.67 -13.47 -24.66
C VAL A 95 -17.04 -12.34 -23.69
N PRO A 96 -18.33 -12.13 -23.37
CA PRO A 96 -18.74 -11.09 -22.42
C PRO A 96 -18.24 -11.42 -21.02
N ILE A 97 -17.77 -10.38 -20.32
CA ILE A 97 -17.28 -10.52 -18.93
C ILE A 97 -18.45 -10.55 -17.94
N GLY A 98 -19.47 -9.71 -18.14
CA GLY A 98 -20.59 -9.59 -17.21
C GLY A 98 -20.12 -9.24 -15.79
N ASP A 99 -20.71 -9.87 -14.79
CA ASP A 99 -20.39 -9.67 -13.38
C ASP A 99 -19.16 -10.48 -12.92
N HIS A 100 -18.56 -11.28 -13.82
CA HIS A 100 -17.49 -12.22 -13.46
C HIS A 100 -16.09 -11.59 -13.46
N GLY A 101 -15.96 -10.33 -13.90
CA GLY A 101 -14.66 -9.68 -14.12
C GLY A 101 -13.74 -9.68 -12.89
N ARG A 102 -14.29 -9.43 -11.69
CA ARG A 102 -13.52 -9.50 -10.44
C ARG A 102 -13.10 -10.94 -10.13
N THR A 103 -14.02 -11.89 -10.19
CA THR A 103 -13.73 -13.31 -9.94
C THR A 103 -12.66 -13.87 -10.88
N TRP A 104 -12.74 -13.52 -12.18
CA TRP A 104 -11.78 -13.95 -13.19
C TRP A 104 -10.40 -13.30 -13.05
N ALA A 105 -10.33 -12.06 -12.57
CA ALA A 105 -9.07 -11.34 -12.38
C ALA A 105 -8.38 -11.68 -11.06
N ASP A 106 -9.15 -11.83 -9.98
CA ASP A 106 -8.63 -11.86 -8.60
C ASP A 106 -8.61 -13.27 -7.99
N GLY A 107 -9.28 -14.24 -8.63
CA GLY A 107 -9.36 -15.63 -8.18
C GLY A 107 -8.00 -16.34 -8.12
N ASN A 108 -7.87 -17.33 -7.24
CA ASN A 108 -6.61 -18.06 -7.05
C ASN A 108 -6.25 -18.99 -8.22
N ILE A 109 -7.20 -19.25 -9.12
CA ILE A 109 -7.02 -20.08 -10.30
C ILE A 109 -7.34 -19.22 -11.53
N PRO A 110 -6.40 -19.05 -12.48
CA PRO A 110 -6.67 -18.30 -13.71
C PRO A 110 -7.82 -18.88 -14.53
N VAL A 111 -8.52 -17.98 -15.20
CA VAL A 111 -9.64 -18.26 -16.10
C VAL A 111 -9.19 -18.06 -17.54
N LEU A 112 -9.45 -19.06 -18.37
CA LEU A 112 -9.34 -18.99 -19.83
C LEU A 112 -10.75 -18.89 -20.45
N CYS A 113 -10.84 -18.24 -21.59
CA CYS A 113 -12.04 -18.28 -22.43
C CYS A 113 -11.76 -19.13 -23.66
N VAL A 114 -12.66 -20.05 -24.01
CA VAL A 114 -12.63 -20.82 -25.25
C VAL A 114 -13.93 -20.64 -26.01
N VAL A 115 -13.83 -20.38 -27.31
CA VAL A 115 -14.96 -20.26 -28.24
C VAL A 115 -14.91 -21.41 -29.24
N HIS A 116 -15.99 -22.16 -29.36
CA HIS A 116 -16.19 -23.15 -30.42
C HIS A 116 -16.98 -22.55 -31.56
N ASP A 117 -16.34 -22.47 -32.73
CA ASP A 117 -16.95 -22.02 -33.97
C ASP A 117 -17.63 -23.20 -34.69
N PRO A 118 -18.96 -23.21 -34.84
CA PRO A 118 -19.68 -24.34 -35.41
C PRO A 118 -19.52 -24.50 -36.93
N ASP A 119 -19.08 -23.48 -37.67
CA ASP A 119 -18.94 -23.61 -39.12
C ASP A 119 -17.56 -24.15 -39.50
N THR A 120 -16.53 -23.84 -38.71
CA THR A 120 -15.17 -24.35 -38.91
C THR A 120 -14.88 -25.59 -38.06
N GLY A 121 -15.67 -25.82 -37.00
CA GLY A 121 -15.39 -26.80 -35.96
C GLY A 121 -14.18 -26.42 -35.09
N GLY A 122 -13.67 -25.19 -35.23
CA GLY A 122 -12.46 -24.72 -34.54
C GLY A 122 -12.73 -24.32 -33.09
N LEU A 123 -11.77 -24.63 -32.22
CA LEU A 123 -11.71 -24.08 -30.86
C LEU A 123 -10.68 -22.95 -30.84
N HIS A 124 -11.07 -21.79 -30.31
CA HIS A 124 -10.21 -20.62 -30.20
C HIS A 124 -10.15 -20.15 -28.75
N TRP A 125 -9.01 -19.72 -28.25
CA TRP A 125 -8.83 -19.46 -26.83
C TRP A 125 -8.15 -18.12 -26.52
N ALA A 126 -8.36 -17.64 -25.29
CA ALA A 126 -7.64 -16.50 -24.73
C ALA A 126 -7.49 -16.64 -23.22
N ASN A 127 -6.41 -16.08 -22.68
CA ASN A 127 -6.23 -15.96 -21.23
C ASN A 127 -6.99 -14.74 -20.70
N ALA A 128 -8.18 -14.96 -20.13
CA ALA A 128 -9.06 -13.90 -19.64
C ALA A 128 -8.44 -13.16 -18.45
N THR A 129 -7.89 -13.89 -17.47
CA THR A 129 -7.21 -13.31 -16.32
C THR A 129 -6.08 -12.37 -16.76
N LYS A 130 -5.24 -12.79 -17.72
CA LYS A 130 -4.14 -11.96 -18.25
C LYS A 130 -4.65 -10.67 -18.90
N GLN A 131 -5.72 -10.74 -19.72
CA GLN A 131 -6.29 -9.54 -20.36
C GLN A 131 -6.88 -8.58 -19.32
N LEU A 132 -7.63 -9.09 -18.35
CA LEU A 132 -8.22 -8.29 -17.27
C LEU A 132 -7.16 -7.58 -16.43
N LEU A 133 -6.11 -8.29 -16.01
CA LEU A 133 -5.00 -7.72 -15.25
C LEU A 133 -4.18 -6.73 -16.10
N SER A 134 -4.08 -6.93 -17.41
CA SER A 134 -3.44 -5.97 -18.30
C SER A 134 -4.24 -4.68 -18.44
N ALA A 135 -5.56 -4.78 -18.64
CA ALA A 135 -6.44 -3.63 -18.73
C ALA A 135 -6.49 -2.85 -17.41
N ARG A 136 -6.56 -3.55 -16.27
CA ARG A 136 -6.53 -2.92 -14.94
C ARG A 136 -5.25 -2.09 -14.73
N ARG A 137 -4.09 -2.59 -15.16
CA ARG A 137 -2.81 -1.84 -15.11
C ARG A 137 -2.83 -0.59 -16.00
N ALA A 138 -3.58 -0.61 -17.09
CA ALA A 138 -3.77 0.54 -17.97
C ALA A 138 -4.90 1.49 -17.52
N GLY A 139 -5.61 1.18 -16.41
CA GLY A 139 -6.78 1.94 -15.96
C GLY A 139 -8.03 1.72 -16.83
N GLU A 140 -8.08 0.65 -17.62
CA GLU A 140 -9.16 0.34 -18.54
C GLU A 140 -10.14 -0.69 -17.96
N VAL A 141 -11.43 -0.51 -18.25
CA VAL A 141 -12.49 -1.47 -17.91
C VAL A 141 -12.92 -2.22 -19.16
N LEU A 142 -12.59 -3.52 -19.22
CA LEU A 142 -13.02 -4.39 -20.32
C LEU A 142 -14.47 -4.83 -20.13
N LYS A 143 -15.22 -4.86 -21.24
CA LYS A 143 -16.57 -5.46 -21.30
C LYS A 143 -16.57 -6.87 -21.88
N THR A 144 -15.55 -7.20 -22.65
CA THR A 144 -15.39 -8.49 -23.31
C THR A 144 -13.93 -8.93 -23.29
N ILE A 145 -13.70 -10.24 -23.21
CA ILE A 145 -12.42 -10.88 -23.51
C ILE A 145 -12.34 -11.10 -25.01
N THR A 146 -11.31 -10.56 -25.65
CA THR A 146 -11.09 -10.72 -27.09
C THR A 146 -10.32 -11.99 -27.35
N VAL A 147 -10.88 -12.86 -28.19
CA VAL A 147 -10.27 -14.13 -28.63
C VAL A 147 -9.89 -13.98 -30.08
N ARG A 148 -8.59 -14.01 -30.37
CA ARG A 148 -8.10 -13.82 -31.73
C ARG A 148 -8.32 -15.10 -32.57
N PRO A 149 -8.58 -14.98 -33.88
CA PRO A 149 -8.87 -16.13 -34.73
C PRO A 149 -7.64 -17.04 -34.94
N ASP A 150 -6.43 -16.50 -34.82
CA ASP A 150 -5.17 -17.25 -34.90
C ASP A 150 -4.84 -18.03 -33.62
N GLN A 151 -5.51 -17.75 -32.49
CA GLN A 151 -5.34 -18.46 -31.23
C GLN A 151 -6.17 -19.75 -31.21
N LYS A 152 -5.86 -20.68 -32.12
CA LYS A 152 -6.57 -21.95 -32.26
C LYS A 152 -5.97 -23.03 -31.34
N VAL A 153 -6.83 -23.84 -30.73
CA VAL A 153 -6.45 -25.05 -30.00
C VAL A 153 -7.01 -26.29 -30.70
N ASP A 154 -6.14 -27.13 -31.22
CA ASP A 154 -6.48 -28.41 -31.87
C ASP A 154 -5.39 -29.45 -31.59
N ASP A 155 -5.43 -30.61 -32.27
CA ASP A 155 -4.46 -31.67 -32.06
C ASP A 155 -3.00 -31.26 -32.35
N ASP A 156 -2.80 -30.30 -33.26
CA ASP A 156 -1.46 -29.84 -33.65
C ASP A 156 -0.94 -28.74 -32.70
N SER A 157 -1.83 -27.90 -32.17
CA SER A 157 -1.45 -26.77 -31.31
C SER A 157 -1.64 -26.98 -29.80
N ILE A 158 -2.16 -28.14 -29.37
CA ILE A 158 -2.43 -28.40 -27.94
C ILE A 158 -1.17 -28.33 -27.07
N ALA A 159 -0.03 -28.81 -27.57
CA ALA A 159 1.22 -28.79 -26.82
C ALA A 159 1.67 -27.34 -26.55
N ASP A 160 1.57 -26.46 -27.54
CA ASP A 160 1.89 -25.05 -27.43
C ASP A 160 0.91 -24.32 -26.51
N PHE A 161 -0.39 -24.62 -26.63
CA PHE A 161 -1.43 -24.12 -25.72
C PHE A 161 -1.10 -24.45 -24.26
N VAL A 162 -0.80 -25.73 -23.97
CA VAL A 162 -0.46 -26.19 -22.62
C VAL A 162 0.82 -25.52 -22.14
N ALA A 163 1.85 -25.44 -22.97
CA ALA A 163 3.11 -24.78 -22.62
C ALA A 163 2.90 -23.29 -22.29
N GLU A 164 2.13 -22.56 -23.10
CA GLU A 164 1.82 -21.15 -22.85
C GLU A 164 1.04 -20.95 -21.54
N VAL A 165 0.01 -21.77 -21.30
CA VAL A 165 -0.81 -21.68 -20.09
C VAL A 165 0.01 -22.03 -18.85
N ARG A 166 0.79 -23.11 -18.88
CA ARG A 166 1.67 -23.51 -17.77
C ARG A 166 2.76 -22.47 -17.50
N HIS A 167 3.31 -21.87 -18.55
CA HIS A 167 4.25 -20.76 -18.41
C HIS A 167 3.61 -19.54 -17.73
N TYR A 168 2.36 -19.21 -18.06
CA TYR A 168 1.61 -18.19 -17.34
C TYR A 168 1.35 -18.58 -15.88
N LEU A 169 0.92 -19.81 -15.61
CA LEU A 169 0.65 -20.32 -14.25
C LEU A 169 1.89 -20.27 -13.36
N SER A 170 3.07 -20.61 -13.89
CA SER A 170 4.33 -20.54 -13.14
C SER A 170 4.61 -19.13 -12.62
N ARG A 171 4.34 -18.09 -13.43
CA ARG A 171 4.45 -16.69 -13.00
C ARG A 171 3.32 -16.27 -12.07
N TYR A 172 2.10 -16.71 -12.37
CA TYR A 172 0.91 -16.39 -11.58
C TYR A 172 1.01 -16.92 -10.15
N ARG A 173 1.41 -18.19 -10.00
CA ARG A 173 1.66 -18.85 -8.71
C ARG A 173 2.93 -18.34 -8.06
N GLY A 174 4.01 -18.16 -8.82
CA GLY A 174 5.27 -17.61 -8.33
C GLY A 174 5.05 -16.31 -7.57
N ASN A 175 4.35 -15.34 -8.18
CA ASN A 175 4.09 -14.05 -7.53
C ASN A 175 3.25 -14.17 -6.24
N ARG A 176 2.21 -15.03 -6.21
CA ARG A 176 1.35 -15.18 -5.02
C ARG A 176 2.01 -15.99 -3.90
N ILE A 177 2.77 -17.03 -4.23
CA ILE A 177 3.55 -17.80 -3.24
C ILE A 177 4.66 -16.92 -2.66
N ILE A 178 5.36 -16.15 -3.50
CA ILE A 178 6.36 -15.20 -3.04
C ILE A 178 5.72 -14.17 -2.12
N GLN A 179 4.58 -13.57 -2.48
CA GLN A 179 3.87 -12.65 -1.59
C GLN A 179 3.49 -13.29 -0.24
N ALA A 180 2.96 -14.52 -0.24
CA ALA A 180 2.63 -15.21 1.01
C ALA A 180 3.89 -15.46 1.87
N GLN A 181 4.98 -15.94 1.28
CA GLN A 181 6.25 -16.17 1.99
C GLN A 181 6.85 -14.87 2.52
N LEU A 182 6.83 -13.80 1.72
CA LEU A 182 7.29 -12.47 2.13
C LEU A 182 6.43 -11.92 3.27
N GLY A 183 5.11 -12.16 3.24
CA GLY A 183 4.19 -11.75 4.29
C GLY A 183 4.45 -12.50 5.60
N GLU A 184 4.62 -13.81 5.53
CA GLU A 184 5.03 -14.63 6.70
C GLU A 184 6.37 -14.18 7.27
N MET A 185 7.36 -13.91 6.43
CA MET A 185 8.68 -13.47 6.84
C MET A 185 8.67 -12.09 7.52
N ALA A 186 7.87 -11.15 6.99
CA ALA A 186 7.76 -9.80 7.52
C ALA A 186 6.65 -9.62 8.58
N GLY A 187 5.88 -10.67 8.87
CA GLY A 187 4.77 -10.63 9.84
C GLY A 187 3.60 -9.75 9.39
N VAL A 188 3.35 -9.63 8.09
CA VAL A 188 2.28 -8.81 7.52
C VAL A 188 1.42 -9.60 6.54
N GLU A 189 0.18 -9.15 6.32
CA GLU A 189 -0.71 -9.71 5.30
C GLU A 189 -0.84 -8.74 4.12
N PHE A 190 -0.53 -9.23 2.91
CA PHE A 190 -0.71 -8.46 1.68
C PHE A 190 -2.08 -8.73 1.07
N GLY A 191 -2.77 -7.65 0.69
CA GLY A 191 -4.03 -7.72 -0.03
C GLY A 191 -3.82 -8.15 -1.50
N PRO A 192 -4.86 -8.73 -2.13
CA PRO A 192 -4.78 -9.19 -3.53
C PRO A 192 -4.60 -8.05 -4.55
N SER A 193 -4.90 -6.81 -4.16
CA SER A 193 -4.71 -5.60 -4.97
C SER A 193 -3.40 -4.87 -4.68
N ASP A 194 -2.59 -5.36 -3.74
CA ASP A 194 -1.40 -4.66 -3.29
C ASP A 194 -0.26 -4.84 -4.28
N ILE A 195 0.49 -3.78 -4.49
CA ILE A 195 1.74 -3.83 -5.25
C ILE A 195 2.83 -4.16 -4.26
N VAL A 196 3.33 -5.40 -4.37
CA VAL A 196 4.44 -5.90 -3.56
C VAL A 196 5.61 -6.14 -4.50
N GLN A 197 6.72 -5.45 -4.24
CA GLN A 197 8.00 -5.66 -4.92
C GLN A 197 9.03 -6.11 -3.90
N HIS A 198 9.92 -6.99 -4.32
CA HIS A 198 10.94 -7.60 -3.46
C HIS A 198 12.33 -7.43 -4.05
N HIS A 199 13.30 -7.19 -3.19
CA HIS A 199 14.71 -7.11 -3.52
C HIS A 199 15.54 -7.81 -2.45
N VAL A 200 16.57 -8.53 -2.87
CA VAL A 200 17.59 -9.06 -1.99
C VAL A 200 18.87 -8.29 -2.29
N ASN A 201 19.42 -7.62 -1.30
CA ASN A 201 20.63 -6.83 -1.47
C ASN A 201 21.88 -7.71 -1.55
N VAL A 202 23.05 -7.09 -1.71
CA VAL A 202 24.33 -7.80 -1.83
C VAL A 202 24.78 -8.54 -0.57
N PHE A 203 24.17 -8.24 0.58
CA PHE A 203 24.41 -8.89 1.86
C PHE A 203 23.42 -10.02 2.14
N GLY A 204 22.46 -10.26 1.23
CA GLY A 204 21.43 -11.28 1.39
C GLY A 204 20.25 -10.81 2.24
N GLU A 205 20.12 -9.50 2.47
CA GLU A 205 19.03 -8.93 3.25
C GLU A 205 17.84 -8.63 2.32
N ASP A 206 16.65 -8.92 2.82
CA ASP A 206 15.41 -8.78 2.08
C ASP A 206 14.77 -7.40 2.32
N LEU A 207 14.35 -6.77 1.22
CA LEU A 207 13.59 -5.52 1.20
C LEU A 207 12.27 -5.75 0.47
N ILE A 208 11.18 -5.27 1.07
CA ILE A 208 9.84 -5.34 0.50
C ILE A 208 9.27 -3.94 0.39
N PHE A 209 8.91 -3.55 -0.83
CA PHE A 209 8.13 -2.35 -1.10
C PHE A 209 6.67 -2.75 -1.24
N TRP A 210 5.81 -2.13 -0.45
CA TRP A 210 4.40 -2.44 -0.38
C TRP A 210 3.56 -1.19 -0.57
N GLN A 211 2.87 -1.08 -1.70
CA GLN A 211 1.92 -0.01 -2.00
C GLN A 211 0.51 -0.60 -2.04
N ARG A 212 -0.33 -0.22 -1.05
CA ARG A 212 -1.77 -0.48 -1.11
C ARG A 212 -2.41 0.48 -2.09
N ARG A 213 -3.44 0.02 -2.80
CA ARG A 213 -4.13 0.81 -3.81
C ARG A 213 -4.87 1.99 -3.15
N GLY A 214 -4.66 3.20 -3.67
CA GLY A 214 -5.28 4.43 -3.21
C GLY A 214 -4.63 5.08 -1.97
N GLU A 215 -3.66 4.43 -1.31
CA GLU A 215 -2.91 5.07 -0.24
C GLU A 215 -1.88 6.06 -0.82
N GLY A 216 -1.77 7.25 -0.24
CA GLY A 216 -0.82 8.28 -0.68
C GLY A 216 0.64 8.01 -0.32
N PHE A 217 0.91 6.93 0.41
CA PHE A 217 2.24 6.48 0.83
C PHE A 217 2.41 4.98 0.54
N ALA A 218 3.65 4.50 0.58
CA ALA A 218 4.00 3.08 0.56
C ALA A 218 4.59 2.66 1.91
N THR A 219 4.67 1.36 2.15
CA THR A 219 5.35 0.79 3.30
C THR A 219 6.62 0.07 2.83
N LEU A 220 7.75 0.44 3.42
CA LEU A 220 9.01 -0.27 3.26
C LEU A 220 9.20 -1.21 4.45
N LEU A 221 9.50 -2.47 4.16
CA LEU A 221 9.84 -3.49 5.15
C LEU A 221 11.26 -3.97 4.84
N HIS A 222 12.13 -3.95 5.83
CA HIS A 222 13.55 -4.25 5.66
C HIS A 222 13.99 -5.27 6.72
N GLY A 223 14.67 -6.34 6.30
CA GLY A 223 15.14 -7.41 7.19
C GLY A 223 16.00 -6.91 8.35
N ASP A 224 17.01 -6.09 8.06
CA ASP A 224 17.88 -5.47 9.07
C ASP A 224 17.19 -4.55 10.07
N LEU A 225 16.05 -3.98 9.68
CA LEU A 225 15.25 -3.13 10.55
C LEU A 225 14.20 -3.95 11.32
N GLY A 226 14.37 -5.27 11.39
CA GLY A 226 13.48 -6.18 12.12
C GLY A 226 12.07 -6.19 11.55
N TRP A 227 11.91 -5.87 10.26
CA TRP A 227 10.62 -5.81 9.57
C TRP A 227 9.64 -4.75 10.09
N TYR A 228 10.11 -3.78 10.88
CA TYR A 228 9.26 -2.69 11.34
C TYR A 228 8.75 -1.84 10.16
N PRO A 229 7.42 -1.65 10.00
CA PRO A 229 6.87 -0.89 8.90
C PRO A 229 7.36 0.55 8.85
N GLU A 230 7.97 0.93 7.73
CA GLU A 230 8.38 2.29 7.44
C GLU A 230 7.47 2.89 6.37
N HIS A 231 6.54 3.75 6.78
CA HIS A 231 5.63 4.44 5.87
C HIS A 231 6.36 5.59 5.18
N ILE A 232 6.51 5.50 3.86
CA ILE A 232 7.30 6.41 3.03
C ILE A 232 6.53 6.84 1.78
N GLY A 233 6.63 8.13 1.47
CA GLY A 233 6.28 8.68 0.16
C GLY A 233 7.53 9.15 -0.59
N PRO A 234 7.40 9.60 -1.85
CA PRO A 234 8.50 10.16 -2.61
C PRO A 234 9.22 11.31 -1.88
N GLU A 235 8.49 12.10 -1.10
CA GLU A 235 8.99 13.20 -0.27
C GLU A 235 9.92 12.74 0.87
N HIS A 236 9.80 11.48 1.30
CA HIS A 236 10.63 10.88 2.34
C HIS A 236 11.90 10.23 1.78
N PHE A 237 12.04 10.15 0.46
CA PHE A 237 13.12 9.47 -0.23
C PHE A 237 14.16 10.44 -0.78
N HIS A 238 15.40 10.29 -0.33
CA HIS A 238 16.52 11.13 -0.71
C HIS A 238 17.63 10.25 -1.29
N PRO A 239 17.62 9.98 -2.61
CA PRO A 239 18.58 9.07 -3.26
C PRO A 239 20.03 9.56 -3.20
N ASN A 240 20.25 10.86 -2.99
CA ASN A 240 21.58 11.46 -2.82
C ASN A 240 21.90 11.78 -1.35
N GLY A 241 21.10 11.21 -0.44
CA GLY A 241 21.13 11.43 1.00
C GLY A 241 20.40 12.68 1.46
N ARG A 242 20.07 12.68 2.75
CA ARG A 242 19.46 13.84 3.39
C ARG A 242 20.49 14.94 3.60
N PRO A 243 20.15 16.19 3.28
CA PRO A 243 20.95 17.33 3.69
C PRO A 243 21.10 17.34 5.23
N GLY A 244 22.34 17.29 5.73
CA GLY A 244 22.63 17.26 7.19
C GLY A 244 23.20 15.94 7.73
N LEU A 245 23.08 14.84 6.99
CA LEU A 245 23.69 13.54 7.28
C LEU A 245 25.00 13.35 6.46
N PRO A 246 25.83 12.33 6.76
CA PRO A 246 27.04 12.02 5.97
C PRO A 246 26.69 11.95 4.48
N SER A 247 27.43 12.69 3.63
CA SER A 247 27.00 12.91 2.24
C SER A 247 27.04 11.64 1.41
N GLY A 248 26.04 11.47 0.54
CA GLY A 248 26.03 10.43 -0.48
C GLY A 248 25.47 9.08 -0.02
N MET A 249 24.93 8.99 1.20
CA MET A 249 24.18 7.82 1.65
C MET A 249 22.69 8.03 1.34
N PRO A 250 22.10 7.29 0.39
CA PRO A 250 20.66 7.31 0.16
C PRO A 250 19.85 7.00 1.43
N ILE A 251 18.70 7.65 1.62
CA ILE A 251 17.84 7.45 2.79
C ILE A 251 16.38 7.44 2.36
N ALA A 252 15.57 6.58 2.98
CA ALA A 252 14.10 6.57 2.87
C ALA A 252 13.50 6.54 4.28
N GLY A 253 12.81 7.61 4.68
CA GLY A 253 12.37 7.75 6.07
C GLY A 253 13.58 7.80 7.02
N ASP A 254 13.68 6.84 7.93
CA ASP A 254 14.80 6.63 8.86
C ASP A 254 15.78 5.55 8.37
N ALA A 255 15.43 4.78 7.33
CA ALA A 255 16.29 3.75 6.76
C ALA A 255 17.42 4.33 5.91
N ILE A 256 18.66 3.91 6.21
CA ILE A 256 19.83 4.16 5.36
C ILE A 256 19.88 3.06 4.30
N LEU A 257 20.01 3.44 3.04
CA LEU A 257 20.03 2.53 1.90
C LEU A 257 21.38 2.61 1.19
N SER A 258 21.83 1.49 0.66
CA SER A 258 22.85 1.42 -0.38
C SER A 258 22.36 2.05 -1.68
N MET A 259 23.29 2.33 -2.60
CA MET A 259 22.93 2.88 -3.91
C MET A 259 22.04 1.93 -4.72
N ALA A 260 22.24 0.60 -4.60
CA ALA A 260 21.44 -0.39 -5.30
C ALA A 260 19.99 -0.42 -4.77
N GLU A 261 19.82 -0.41 -3.44
CA GLU A 261 18.51 -0.37 -2.79
C GLU A 261 17.77 0.93 -3.11
N ALA A 262 18.49 2.06 -3.14
CA ALA A 262 17.91 3.34 -3.53
C ALA A 262 17.44 3.36 -4.98
N GLN A 263 18.23 2.81 -5.91
CA GLN A 263 17.83 2.70 -7.32
C GLN A 263 16.61 1.78 -7.48
N TRP A 264 16.58 0.66 -6.78
CA TRP A 264 15.44 -0.24 -6.75
C TRP A 264 14.19 0.45 -6.19
N LEU A 265 14.30 1.13 -5.05
CA LEU A 265 13.19 1.85 -4.43
C LEU A 265 12.66 2.98 -5.32
N ALA A 266 13.55 3.71 -6.01
CA ALA A 266 13.17 4.71 -7.00
C ALA A 266 12.32 4.10 -8.13
N ALA A 267 12.72 2.94 -8.64
CA ALA A 267 11.96 2.22 -9.66
C ALA A 267 10.61 1.70 -9.13
N CYS A 268 10.54 1.29 -7.86
CA CYS A 268 9.28 0.91 -7.23
C CYS A 268 8.30 2.09 -7.16
N PHE A 269 8.78 3.28 -6.77
CA PHE A 269 7.95 4.48 -6.73
C PHE A 269 7.40 4.87 -8.10
N ASP A 270 8.22 4.80 -9.15
CA ASP A 270 7.79 5.06 -10.52
C ASP A 270 6.74 4.02 -10.99
N ALA A 271 7.05 2.73 -10.79
CA ALA A 271 6.17 1.64 -11.20
C ALA A 271 4.83 1.59 -10.44
N ALA A 272 4.77 2.14 -9.23
CA ALA A 272 3.58 2.15 -8.38
C ALA A 272 2.79 3.47 -8.42
N GLN A 273 3.25 4.48 -9.17
CA GLN A 273 2.64 5.80 -9.21
C GLN A 273 1.13 5.74 -9.54
N TRP A 274 0.76 4.96 -10.56
CA TRP A 274 -0.62 4.79 -11.02
C TRP A 274 -1.56 4.18 -9.96
N ALA A 275 -1.02 3.50 -8.94
CA ALA A 275 -1.82 2.82 -7.92
C ALA A 275 -2.19 3.71 -6.74
N ARG A 276 -1.60 4.91 -6.63
CA ARG A 276 -1.93 5.90 -5.60
C ARG A 276 -3.19 6.68 -5.91
N GLU A 277 -3.55 6.74 -7.20
CA GLU A 277 -4.80 7.34 -7.62
C GLU A 277 -5.92 6.29 -7.54
N PRO A 278 -6.93 6.47 -6.66
CA PRO A 278 -8.07 5.57 -6.62
C PRO A 278 -8.83 5.62 -7.95
N ALA A 279 -9.20 4.46 -8.49
CA ALA A 279 -10.09 4.42 -9.65
C ALA A 279 -11.50 4.86 -9.26
N VAL A 280 -12.26 5.38 -10.23
CA VAL A 280 -13.63 5.88 -10.03
C VAL A 280 -14.57 4.82 -9.41
N ASP A 281 -14.29 3.54 -9.67
CA ASP A 281 -15.10 2.41 -9.20
C ASP A 281 -14.47 1.65 -8.00
N ASP A 282 -13.37 2.16 -7.43
CA ASP A 282 -12.75 1.55 -6.25
C ASP A 282 -13.63 1.78 -5.00
N PRO A 283 -13.71 0.79 -4.08
CA PRO A 283 -14.44 0.96 -2.84
C PRO A 283 -13.86 2.14 -2.02
N PRO A 284 -14.66 2.77 -1.13
CA PRO A 284 -14.18 3.85 -0.29
C PRO A 284 -12.92 3.43 0.48
N LEU A 285 -11.86 4.23 0.35
CA LEU A 285 -10.62 4.00 1.07
C LEU A 285 -10.85 4.23 2.56
N HIS A 286 -10.34 3.32 3.37
CA HIS A 286 -10.38 3.41 4.83
C HIS A 286 -9.02 3.89 5.34
N VAL A 287 -9.04 4.61 6.46
CA VAL A 287 -7.81 5.05 7.12
C VAL A 287 -7.05 3.82 7.59
N ASN A 288 -5.77 3.75 7.25
CA ASN A 288 -4.85 2.74 7.75
C ASN A 288 -4.49 3.05 9.20
N ILE A 289 -5.14 2.34 10.13
CA ILE A 289 -4.99 2.56 11.58
C ILE A 289 -3.57 2.23 12.04
N ASP A 290 -2.98 1.16 11.51
CA ASP A 290 -1.60 0.77 11.85
C ASP A 290 -0.62 1.85 11.39
N ALA A 291 -0.82 2.41 10.20
CA ALA A 291 0.00 3.52 9.71
C ALA A 291 -0.14 4.78 10.57
N ARG A 292 -1.36 5.10 11.03
CA ARG A 292 -1.59 6.20 11.97
C ARG A 292 -0.84 5.98 13.28
N ASP A 293 -0.95 4.79 13.86
CA ASP A 293 -0.40 4.49 15.18
C ASP A 293 1.14 4.46 15.11
N ASN A 294 1.72 3.88 14.05
CA ASN A 294 3.16 3.93 13.77
C ASN A 294 3.65 5.37 13.58
N TYR A 295 2.91 6.18 12.81
CA TYR A 295 3.23 7.58 12.58
C TYR A 295 3.25 8.36 13.91
N VAL A 296 2.21 8.22 14.73
CA VAL A 296 2.12 8.86 16.05
C VAL A 296 3.26 8.43 16.96
N ALA A 297 3.55 7.12 17.03
CA ALA A 297 4.64 6.58 17.83
C ALA A 297 6.00 7.19 17.44
N LYS A 298 6.32 7.23 16.14
CA LYS A 298 7.57 7.84 15.64
C LYS A 298 7.67 9.31 15.99
N ARG A 299 6.59 10.08 15.83
CA ARG A 299 6.56 11.52 16.15
C ARG A 299 6.67 11.77 17.66
N VAL A 300 6.03 10.95 18.49
CA VAL A 300 6.16 11.03 19.96
C VAL A 300 7.61 10.75 20.39
N GLU A 301 8.23 9.69 19.86
CA GLU A 301 9.63 9.40 20.13
C GLU A 301 10.54 10.55 19.73
N GLY A 302 10.37 11.08 18.51
CA GLY A 302 11.09 12.22 18.00
C GLY A 302 10.93 13.44 18.91
N ARG A 303 9.70 13.71 19.36
CA ARG A 303 9.39 14.83 20.24
C ARG A 303 10.09 14.73 21.58
N LEU A 304 10.02 13.57 22.25
CA LEU A 304 10.67 13.34 23.55
C LEU A 304 12.20 13.46 23.46
N ARG A 305 12.78 13.03 22.33
CA ARG A 305 14.23 13.14 22.10
C ARG A 305 14.68 14.60 21.96
N ILE A 306 13.84 15.46 21.38
CA ILE A 306 14.17 16.87 21.09
C ILE A 306 13.81 17.79 22.26
N ASP A 307 12.71 17.50 22.96
CA ASP A 307 12.14 18.31 24.04
C ASP A 307 11.87 17.42 25.26
N PRO A 308 12.91 17.09 26.07
CA PRO A 308 12.78 16.16 27.20
C PRO A 308 11.75 16.60 28.25
N ASP A 309 11.51 17.91 28.37
CA ASP A 309 10.56 18.49 29.32
C ASP A 309 9.11 18.49 28.79
N ALA A 310 8.88 18.09 27.52
CA ALA A 310 7.56 18.05 26.90
C ALA A 310 6.57 17.24 27.76
N LEU A 311 6.99 16.07 28.23
CA LEU A 311 6.15 15.15 28.99
C LEU A 311 5.65 15.78 30.28
N THR A 312 6.55 16.36 31.07
CA THR A 312 6.19 17.00 32.34
C THR A 312 5.22 18.15 32.15
N ARG A 313 5.44 19.01 31.14
CA ARG A 313 4.52 20.10 30.82
C ARG A 313 3.14 19.59 30.40
N SER A 314 3.10 18.57 29.54
CA SER A 314 1.84 18.01 29.06
C SER A 314 1.05 17.28 30.13
N ILE A 315 1.71 16.65 31.11
CA ILE A 315 1.05 16.11 32.30
C ILE A 315 0.40 17.24 33.11
N GLN A 316 1.12 18.34 33.36
CA GLN A 316 0.58 19.49 34.11
C GLN A 316 -0.64 20.10 33.42
N GLU A 317 -0.59 20.26 32.09
CA GLU A 317 -1.71 20.75 31.30
C GLU A 317 -2.91 19.80 31.38
N LEU A 318 -2.69 18.49 31.21
CA LEU A 318 -3.74 17.49 31.35
C LEU A 318 -4.40 17.54 32.74
N ARG A 319 -3.65 17.76 33.82
CA ARG A 319 -4.23 17.91 35.17
C ARG A 319 -5.14 19.13 35.28
N THR A 320 -4.86 20.19 34.53
CA THR A 320 -5.70 21.39 34.47
C THR A 320 -6.97 21.12 33.65
N GLU A 321 -6.85 20.46 32.51
CA GLU A 321 -7.99 20.08 31.65
C GLU A 321 -8.96 19.12 32.38
N THR A 322 -8.42 18.07 33.00
CA THR A 322 -9.19 17.05 33.73
C THR A 322 -9.92 17.61 34.96
N ALA A 323 -9.53 18.77 35.48
CA ALA A 323 -10.29 19.46 36.52
C ALA A 323 -11.64 19.99 36.00
N THR A 324 -11.76 20.21 34.69
CA THR A 324 -12.95 20.74 34.02
C THR A 324 -13.67 19.73 33.14
N ASP A 325 -12.97 18.72 32.59
CA ASP A 325 -13.52 17.67 31.74
C ASP A 325 -13.55 16.32 32.47
N ARG A 326 -14.77 15.84 32.79
CA ARG A 326 -14.97 14.57 33.51
C ARG A 326 -14.67 13.33 32.68
N ASP A 327 -14.90 13.39 31.37
CA ASP A 327 -14.69 12.22 30.51
C ASP A 327 -13.19 12.02 30.32
N LEU A 328 -12.45 13.11 30.12
CA LEU A 328 -10.99 13.10 30.09
C LEU A 328 -10.40 12.62 31.43
N ALA A 329 -10.97 13.06 32.56
CA ALA A 329 -10.56 12.62 33.90
C ALA A 329 -10.77 11.11 34.12
N ALA A 330 -11.87 10.55 33.62
CA ALA A 330 -12.14 9.12 33.69
C ALA A 330 -11.15 8.31 32.85
N ILE A 331 -10.81 8.79 31.64
CA ILE A 331 -9.81 8.14 30.78
C ILE A 331 -8.42 8.18 31.43
N ALA A 332 -8.01 9.34 31.94
CA ALA A 332 -6.73 9.49 32.64
C ALA A 332 -6.64 8.52 33.82
N THR A 333 -7.65 8.49 34.69
CA THR A 333 -7.70 7.59 35.85
C THR A 333 -7.59 6.12 35.42
N LYS A 334 -8.28 5.72 34.35
CA LYS A 334 -8.22 4.36 33.83
C LYS A 334 -6.83 4.00 33.32
N LEU A 335 -6.19 4.87 32.55
CA LEU A 335 -4.86 4.62 32.00
C LEU A 335 -3.77 4.64 33.09
N GLU A 336 -3.93 5.47 34.12
CA GLU A 336 -2.99 5.63 35.24
C GLU A 336 -3.16 4.58 36.35
N SER A 337 -4.24 3.80 36.31
CA SER A 337 -4.50 2.73 37.29
C SER A 337 -3.49 1.57 37.25
N ASP A 338 -2.68 1.49 36.20
CA ASP A 338 -1.59 0.52 36.07
C ASP A 338 -0.29 1.17 36.57
N ASP A 339 0.03 0.94 37.85
CA ASP A 339 1.18 1.54 38.52
C ASP A 339 2.52 1.25 37.83
N GLU A 340 2.65 0.06 37.22
CA GLU A 340 3.87 -0.34 36.51
C GLU A 340 4.00 0.47 35.22
N ALA A 341 2.95 0.53 34.39
CA ALA A 341 2.95 1.31 33.16
C ALA A 341 3.15 2.81 33.43
N HIS A 342 2.54 3.33 34.50
CA HIS A 342 2.70 4.72 34.92
C HIS A 342 4.14 5.01 35.39
N ALA A 343 4.75 4.13 36.18
CA ALA A 343 6.15 4.27 36.60
C ALA A 343 7.11 4.22 35.40
N GLU A 344 6.89 3.32 34.45
CA GLU A 344 7.69 3.23 33.22
C GLU A 344 7.59 4.51 32.38
N ALA A 345 6.38 5.02 32.18
CA ALA A 345 6.12 6.23 31.38
C ALA A 345 6.91 7.44 31.87
N LEU A 346 7.18 7.54 33.17
CA LEU A 346 7.88 8.67 33.79
C LEU A 346 9.39 8.48 33.91
N SER A 347 9.91 7.25 33.75
CA SER A 347 11.30 6.92 34.12
C SER A 347 12.12 6.25 33.02
N LYS A 348 11.49 5.56 32.07
CA LYS A 348 12.17 4.83 31.00
C LYS A 348 12.23 5.68 29.71
N PRO A 349 13.22 5.47 28.84
CA PRO A 349 13.19 6.00 27.48
C PRO A 349 12.14 5.26 26.63
N TRP A 350 11.58 5.93 25.61
CA TRP A 350 10.49 5.42 24.75
C TRP A 350 10.69 3.97 24.26
N ARG A 351 11.91 3.63 23.85
CA ARG A 351 12.23 2.29 23.30
C ARG A 351 12.20 1.17 24.35
N GLU A 352 12.37 1.49 25.62
CA GLU A 352 12.36 0.53 26.74
C GLU A 352 11.00 0.43 27.44
N MET A 353 10.05 1.29 27.07
CA MET A 353 8.68 1.29 27.60
C MET A 353 7.86 0.12 27.05
N SER A 354 7.00 -0.46 27.90
CA SER A 354 5.91 -1.33 27.47
C SER A 354 4.89 -0.59 26.60
N ASP A 355 4.07 -1.32 25.84
CA ASP A 355 3.02 -0.72 25.00
C ASP A 355 1.99 0.06 25.83
N LYS A 356 1.71 -0.38 27.07
CA LYS A 356 0.85 0.35 28.01
C LYS A 356 1.46 1.69 28.41
N ALA A 357 2.75 1.70 28.74
CA ALA A 357 3.47 2.93 29.08
C ALA A 357 3.56 3.88 27.88
N ARG A 358 3.86 3.38 26.67
CA ARG A 358 3.83 4.18 25.44
C ARG A 358 2.46 4.78 25.16
N ARG A 359 1.39 3.99 25.33
CA ARG A 359 0.01 4.48 25.19
C ARG A 359 -0.29 5.60 26.18
N LEU A 360 0.16 5.47 27.42
CA LEU A 360 -0.01 6.50 28.45
C LEU A 360 0.77 7.78 28.10
N VAL A 361 2.02 7.65 27.65
CA VAL A 361 2.84 8.79 27.18
C VAL A 361 2.21 9.48 25.97
N THR A 362 1.72 8.72 24.99
CA THR A 362 0.98 9.27 23.85
C THR A 362 -0.26 10.02 24.34
N PHE A 363 -1.03 9.44 25.27
CA PHE A 363 -2.18 10.11 25.87
C PHE A 363 -1.80 11.40 26.59
N TYR A 364 -0.63 11.48 27.23
CA TYR A 364 -0.12 12.71 27.84
C TYR A 364 0.28 13.77 26.82
N LEU A 365 0.95 13.41 25.74
CA LEU A 365 1.50 14.38 24.80
C LEU A 365 0.52 14.83 23.72
N VAL A 366 -0.36 13.92 23.28
CA VAL A 366 -1.25 14.12 22.14
C VAL A 366 -2.65 14.49 22.64
N GLU A 367 -3.12 15.66 22.20
CA GLU A 367 -4.49 16.11 22.43
C GLU A 367 -5.44 15.47 21.40
N GLU A 368 -5.06 15.55 20.12
CA GLU A 368 -5.85 15.06 19.00
C GLU A 368 -4.93 14.58 17.88
N VAL A 369 -5.36 13.55 17.14
CA VAL A 369 -4.77 13.21 15.83
C VAL A 369 -5.82 13.48 14.77
N ARG A 370 -5.58 14.51 13.94
CA ARG A 370 -6.44 14.83 12.81
C ARG A 370 -6.09 13.94 11.64
N VAL A 371 -7.12 13.37 11.04
CA VAL A 371 -6.99 12.41 9.94
C VAL A 371 -7.56 13.01 8.66
N GLY A 372 -6.70 13.16 7.67
CA GLY A 372 -7.00 13.59 6.32
C GLY A 372 -7.41 12.43 5.40
N SER A 373 -7.52 12.73 4.11
CA SER A 373 -7.88 11.73 3.09
C SER A 373 -6.79 10.66 2.95
N PRO A 374 -7.13 9.37 2.80
CA PRO A 374 -6.14 8.29 2.61
C PRO A 374 -5.23 8.42 1.39
N VAL A 375 -5.63 9.21 0.40
CA VAL A 375 -4.85 9.47 -0.83
C VAL A 375 -3.71 10.48 -0.60
N LEU A 376 -3.72 11.19 0.53
CA LEU A 376 -2.69 12.18 0.83
C LEU A 376 -1.41 11.49 1.28
N PRO A 377 -0.24 12.14 1.07
CA PRO A 377 1.01 11.72 1.69
C PRO A 377 0.84 11.51 3.21
N ILE A 378 1.62 10.59 3.79
CA ILE A 378 1.49 10.20 5.21
C ILE A 378 1.52 11.41 6.17
N ASP A 379 2.37 12.40 5.90
CA ASP A 379 2.55 13.62 6.69
C ASP A 379 1.36 14.60 6.58
N GLU A 380 0.61 14.53 5.49
CA GLU A 380 -0.62 15.31 5.27
C GLU A 380 -1.87 14.56 5.73
N GLN A 381 -1.81 13.22 5.72
CA GLN A 381 -2.87 12.36 6.19
C GLN A 381 -2.98 12.40 7.71
N PHE A 382 -1.88 12.47 8.45
CA PHE A 382 -1.89 12.46 9.90
C PHE A 382 -1.24 13.70 10.48
N ARG A 383 -2.06 14.52 11.16
CA ARG A 383 -1.58 15.71 11.87
C ARG A 383 -1.82 15.59 13.36
N ILE A 384 -0.74 15.61 14.12
CA ILE A 384 -0.78 15.56 15.58
C ILE A 384 -1.01 16.97 16.12
N VAL A 385 -2.02 17.12 16.97
CA VAL A 385 -2.20 18.27 17.84
C VAL A 385 -1.60 17.91 19.18
N TRP A 386 -0.49 18.57 19.51
CA TRP A 386 0.19 18.37 20.78
C TRP A 386 -0.53 19.14 21.89
N ARG A 387 -0.81 18.49 23.02
CA ARG A 387 -1.45 19.13 24.18
C ARG A 387 -0.67 20.35 24.66
N CYS A 388 0.66 20.23 24.67
CA CYS A 388 1.52 21.39 24.83
C CYS A 388 2.27 21.64 23.52
N PRO A 389 1.97 22.74 22.80
CA PRO A 389 2.79 23.14 21.67
C PRO A 389 4.23 23.41 22.15
N ARG A 390 5.20 23.39 21.23
CA ARG A 390 6.55 23.88 21.56
C ARG A 390 6.42 25.33 22.08
N PRO A 391 7.18 25.73 23.10
CA PRO A 391 7.16 27.11 23.58
C PRO A 391 7.47 28.08 22.44
N THR A 392 6.46 28.83 21.97
CA THR A 392 6.57 29.75 20.82
C THR A 392 7.45 30.97 21.11
N GLY A 393 7.71 31.26 22.38
CA GLY A 393 8.69 32.28 22.81
C GLY A 393 10.15 31.84 22.66
N GLU A 394 10.39 30.54 22.48
CA GLU A 394 11.73 29.96 22.39
C GLU A 394 11.98 29.21 21.07
N TYR A 395 10.91 28.92 20.31
CA TYR A 395 10.96 28.20 19.04
C TYR A 395 10.02 28.81 17.99
N GLY A 396 10.52 28.97 16.77
CA GLY A 396 9.74 29.40 15.61
C GLY A 396 10.31 30.62 14.90
N PHE A 397 9.80 30.92 13.70
CA PHE A 397 10.25 32.06 12.88
C PHE A 397 10.25 33.39 13.64
N THR A 398 9.34 33.55 14.60
CA THR A 398 9.18 34.75 15.42
C THR A 398 10.02 34.77 16.70
N ALA A 399 10.57 33.64 17.13
CA ALA A 399 11.40 33.51 18.34
C ALA A 399 12.89 33.87 18.09
N ARG A 400 13.26 34.13 16.83
CA ARG A 400 14.65 34.34 16.40
C ARG A 400 15.31 35.50 17.15
N VAL A 401 16.37 35.19 17.88
CA VAL A 401 17.23 36.21 18.51
C VAL A 401 18.30 36.65 17.52
N GLY A 402 17.90 37.38 16.46
CA GLY A 402 18.80 37.96 15.46
C GLY A 402 18.56 37.44 14.03
N GLN A 403 19.55 37.59 13.14
CA GLN A 403 19.46 37.17 11.74
C GLN A 403 20.76 36.51 11.25
N PRO A 404 20.71 35.59 10.27
CA PRO A 404 21.90 35.06 9.63
C PRO A 404 22.81 36.19 9.11
N SER A 405 24.11 36.11 9.39
CA SER A 405 25.06 37.07 8.81
C SER A 405 25.18 36.83 7.31
N THR A 406 25.29 37.91 6.54
CA THR A 406 25.61 37.90 5.11
C THR A 406 27.07 38.29 4.82
N ARG A 407 27.88 38.52 5.86
CA ARG A 407 29.26 39.02 5.74
C ARG A 407 30.21 37.94 5.23
N ARG A 408 30.59 38.06 3.95
CA ARG A 408 31.58 37.18 3.30
C ARG A 408 33.01 37.52 3.70
N SER A 409 33.84 36.49 3.85
CA SER A 409 35.30 36.60 3.90
C SER A 409 35.91 35.36 3.24
N SER A 410 37.22 35.37 2.97
CA SER A 410 37.91 34.26 2.27
C SER A 410 37.83 32.90 2.98
N ARG A 411 37.45 32.86 4.26
CA ARG A 411 37.27 31.64 5.05
C ARG A 411 35.80 31.31 5.31
N ARG A 412 34.89 31.92 4.55
CA ARG A 412 33.45 31.77 4.77
C ARG A 412 32.70 31.57 3.46
N GLU A 413 31.73 30.68 3.48
CA GLU A 413 30.85 30.40 2.35
C GLU A 413 29.39 30.62 2.73
N ILE A 414 28.54 30.82 1.72
CA ILE A 414 27.10 30.91 1.91
C ILE A 414 26.49 29.54 1.68
N VAL A 415 25.77 29.04 2.67
CA VAL A 415 25.04 27.77 2.63
C VAL A 415 23.58 28.02 2.96
N SER A 416 22.67 27.28 2.36
CA SER A 416 21.26 27.34 2.72
C SER A 416 21.02 26.58 4.04
N ALA A 417 19.90 26.83 4.73
CA ALA A 417 19.54 26.22 6.01
C ALA A 417 19.60 24.70 5.92
N VAL A 418 19.03 24.16 4.84
CA VAL A 418 19.02 22.74 4.52
C VAL A 418 20.43 22.16 4.35
N LYS A 419 21.46 22.97 4.04
CA LYS A 419 22.84 22.51 3.87
C LYS A 419 23.68 22.56 5.16
N LEU A 420 23.12 23.04 6.26
CA LEU A 420 23.79 23.06 7.55
C LEU A 420 23.98 21.65 8.11
N ARG A 421 25.05 21.45 8.87
CA ARG A 421 25.44 20.16 9.47
C ARG A 421 25.84 20.34 10.92
N ARG A 422 25.67 19.31 11.73
CA ARG A 422 26.29 19.26 13.06
C ARG A 422 27.80 19.50 12.96
N GLY A 423 28.33 20.38 13.80
CA GLY A 423 29.72 20.82 13.80
C GLY A 423 30.01 22.01 12.88
N ASP A 424 29.06 22.44 12.04
CA ASP A 424 29.23 23.65 11.25
C ASP A 424 29.30 24.87 12.18
N ARG A 425 30.30 25.73 11.96
CA ARG A 425 30.33 27.04 12.61
C ARG A 425 29.70 28.09 11.71
N ILE A 426 28.51 28.54 12.07
CA ILE A 426 27.79 29.59 11.35
C ILE A 426 27.98 30.95 12.01
N TYR A 427 27.72 32.02 11.25
CA TYR A 427 27.81 33.39 11.75
C TYR A 427 26.43 34.05 11.77
N TRP A 428 26.10 34.65 12.90
CA TRP A 428 24.78 35.17 13.22
C TRP A 428 24.87 36.58 13.78
N LEU A 429 24.03 37.49 13.32
CA LEU A 429 23.93 38.85 13.84
C LEU A 429 22.96 38.86 15.02
N SER A 430 23.47 39.19 16.22
CA SER A 430 22.63 39.48 17.38
C SER A 430 21.67 40.64 17.13
N ARG A 431 20.66 40.82 18.00
CA ARG A 431 19.73 41.97 17.99
C ARG A 431 20.41 43.35 18.01
N HIS A 432 21.69 43.42 18.39
CA HIS A 432 22.48 44.64 18.43
C HIS A 432 23.44 44.76 17.22
N GLY A 433 23.29 43.93 16.18
CA GLY A 433 24.11 43.98 14.96
C GLY A 433 25.52 43.38 15.11
N ASN A 434 25.87 42.85 16.27
CA ASN A 434 27.14 42.15 16.49
C ASN A 434 27.09 40.74 15.93
N GLU A 435 28.08 40.37 15.12
CA GLU A 435 28.22 39.02 14.58
C GLU A 435 28.83 38.09 15.63
N ARG A 436 28.21 36.92 15.82
CA ARG A 436 28.70 35.86 16.70
C ARG A 436 28.77 34.56 15.92
N GLY A 437 29.81 33.78 16.18
CA GLY A 437 29.88 32.40 15.72
C GLY A 437 29.03 31.49 16.61
N ARG A 438 28.25 30.61 16.02
CA ARG A 438 27.51 29.53 16.69
C ARG A 438 27.91 28.21 16.07
N ASP A 439 28.08 27.18 16.88
CA ASP A 439 28.30 25.83 16.37
C ASP A 439 26.95 25.11 16.28
N VAL A 440 26.69 24.44 15.17
CA VAL A 440 25.45 23.70 14.93
C VAL A 440 25.53 22.36 15.67
N SER A 441 24.58 22.08 16.54
CA SER A 441 24.47 20.85 17.33
C SER A 441 23.61 19.78 16.66
N ALA A 442 22.54 20.18 15.97
CA ALA A 442 21.64 19.27 15.24
C ALA A 442 20.85 20.03 14.16
N VAL A 443 20.37 19.31 13.14
CA VAL A 443 19.50 19.81 12.07
C VAL A 443 18.44 18.76 11.77
N TRP A 444 17.16 19.14 11.64
CA TRP A 444 16.03 18.23 11.36
C TRP A 444 14.87 18.97 10.69
N ASP A 445 13.88 18.26 10.15
CA ASP A 445 12.69 18.87 9.54
C ASP A 445 11.67 19.33 10.60
N SER A 446 11.02 20.46 10.37
CA SER A 446 10.04 21.02 11.30
C SER A 446 8.75 20.20 11.30
N GLU A 447 8.37 19.69 12.46
CA GLU A 447 7.09 19.01 12.69
C GLU A 447 5.91 19.99 12.64
N ASP A 448 6.15 21.25 12.99
CA ASP A 448 5.12 22.28 13.10
C ASP A 448 4.90 23.02 11.76
N THR A 449 5.87 22.93 10.84
CA THR A 449 5.84 23.60 9.53
C THR A 449 6.46 22.71 8.47
N PRO A 450 5.65 21.91 7.75
CA PRO A 450 6.14 21.04 6.69
C PRO A 450 7.02 21.80 5.69
N GLY A 451 8.17 21.22 5.35
CA GLY A 451 9.15 21.83 4.47
C GLY A 451 10.03 22.90 5.13
N ALA A 452 9.94 23.18 6.43
CA ALA A 452 10.92 24.00 7.14
C ALA A 452 11.99 23.15 7.84
N VAL A 453 13.16 23.73 8.13
CA VAL A 453 14.30 23.07 8.77
C VAL A 453 14.54 23.68 10.15
N CYS A 454 14.63 22.86 11.18
CA CYS A 454 15.02 23.25 12.53
C CYS A 454 16.53 23.02 12.75
N VAL A 455 17.20 23.95 13.43
CA VAL A 455 18.64 23.90 13.71
C VAL A 455 18.90 24.20 15.17
N LEU A 456 19.56 23.28 15.89
CA LEU A 456 20.00 23.47 17.28
C LEU A 456 21.43 24.02 17.31
N PHE A 457 21.73 24.94 18.23
CA PHE A 457 23.06 25.54 18.40
C PHE A 457 23.70 25.16 19.75
N ASP A 458 25.04 25.18 19.81
CA ASP A 458 25.91 24.74 20.92
C ASP A 458 25.70 25.44 22.27
N GLN A 459 25.04 26.59 22.29
CA GLN A 459 24.82 27.39 23.50
C GLN A 459 23.35 27.76 23.72
N LEU A 460 22.45 27.14 22.97
CA LEU A 460 21.02 27.25 23.19
C LEU A 460 20.55 25.86 23.57
N THR A 461 19.79 25.76 24.64
CA THR A 461 19.10 24.52 25.03
C THR A 461 18.09 24.09 23.96
N LEU A 462 17.78 24.97 23.00
CA LEU A 462 16.63 24.95 22.11
C LEU A 462 17.04 25.43 20.69
N GLY A 463 16.46 24.87 19.62
CA GLY A 463 16.80 25.16 18.21
C GLY A 463 15.88 26.16 17.51
N ASP A 464 16.34 26.80 16.45
CA ASP A 464 15.58 27.78 15.65
C ASP A 464 15.01 27.14 14.36
N THR A 465 13.87 27.64 13.85
CA THR A 465 13.24 27.17 12.59
C THR A 465 13.53 28.10 11.41
N PHE A 466 13.87 27.52 10.27
CA PHE A 466 14.33 28.19 9.05
C PHE A 466 13.62 27.66 7.80
N TRP A 467 13.44 28.52 6.81
CA TRP A 467 13.05 28.06 5.48
C TRP A 467 14.26 27.37 4.82
N PRO A 468 14.08 26.29 4.02
CA PRO A 468 15.19 25.53 3.43
C PRO A 468 16.18 26.40 2.66
N GLU A 469 15.67 27.40 1.95
CA GLU A 469 16.42 28.33 1.11
C GLU A 469 17.12 29.45 1.89
N GLU A 470 16.84 29.60 3.18
CA GLU A 470 17.39 30.66 4.01
C GLU A 470 18.91 30.54 4.13
N LYS A 471 19.64 31.66 3.95
CA LYS A 471 21.09 31.63 3.73
C LYS A 471 21.88 31.96 4.99
N PHE A 472 22.83 31.11 5.31
CA PHE A 472 23.80 31.26 6.40
C PHE A 472 25.20 31.45 5.85
N VAL A 473 26.02 32.20 6.59
CA VAL A 473 27.46 32.21 6.37
C VAL A 473 28.09 31.17 7.28
N ARG A 474 28.74 30.16 6.71
CA ARG A 474 29.46 29.09 7.40
C ARG A 474 30.97 29.28 7.27
N LYS A 475 31.73 28.94 8.31
CA LYS A 475 33.21 28.86 8.24
C LYS A 475 33.61 27.67 7.34
N VAL A 476 34.40 27.93 6.31
CA VAL A 476 34.97 26.88 5.46
C VAL A 476 35.94 26.06 6.31
N SER A 477 35.61 24.80 6.57
CA SER A 477 36.54 23.86 7.21
C SER A 477 37.78 23.74 6.35
N ALA A 478 38.96 23.98 6.92
CA ALA A 478 40.20 23.70 6.20
C ALA A 478 40.24 22.19 5.92
N THR A 479 40.39 21.82 4.65
CA THR A 479 40.65 20.43 4.24
C THR A 479 41.75 19.87 5.15
N PRO A 480 41.61 18.67 5.72
CA PRO A 480 42.74 18.02 6.36
C PRO A 480 43.87 18.00 5.32
N ARG A 481 45.03 18.57 5.67
CA ARG A 481 46.24 18.32 4.89
C ARG A 481 46.42 16.80 4.90
N GLU A 482 46.31 16.18 3.73
CA GLU A 482 46.80 14.82 3.52
C GLU A 482 48.22 14.78 4.06
N THR A 483 48.40 14.03 5.14
CA THR A 483 49.72 13.69 5.67
C THR A 483 50.38 12.81 4.63
N ALA A 484 51.46 13.34 4.04
CA ALA A 484 52.39 12.63 3.17
C ALA A 484 53.06 11.44 3.85
#